data_AF-A0A1M7S3W9-F1
#
_entry.id   AF-A0A1M7S3W9-F1
#
_cell.length_a   1.000
_cell.length_b   1.000
_cell.length_c   1.000
_cell.angle_alpha   90.00
_cell.angle_beta   90.00
_cell.angle_gamma   90.00
#
_symmetry.space_group_name_H-M   'P 1'
#
loop_
_entity.id
_entity.type
_entity.pdbx_description
1 polymer ?
#
loop_
_entity_poly.entity_id
_entity_poly.type
_entity_poly.pdbx_seq_one_letter_code
_entity_poly.pdbx_strand_id
1 'polypeptide(L)'
;MSKDLKTLVEKELEKGSTPLVFDSVIVPPEGFREIDNRERLLNVLQYLLRVKEHRKLIWNDTLSANNVYMDVFLGKRDFHRVALITGREEIYQHINWYGGKLKPDYNGKTVIETDICAFSIAEDELEKCRKTYEGKDAYSFYFGKYQIRSLYANCLEYRKNMARDEDKSHAADDGTQQAAYGKYTELFRLNDDVIRDVLFQCLLLDDLKIEDGTIFANLYTIYLLN
;
A
#
# COMPACT_ATOMS: atom_id res chain seq x y z
N MET A 1 11.66 20.69 1.38
CA MET A 1 10.53 20.24 0.54
C MET A 1 9.22 20.04 1.33
N SER A 2 9.20 19.96 2.67
CA SER A 2 7.99 19.63 3.46
C SER A 2 6.94 20.75 3.60
N LYS A 3 7.36 22.02 3.70
CA LYS A 3 6.42 23.17 3.82
C LYS A 3 5.50 23.33 2.61
N ASP A 4 5.99 23.01 1.42
CA ASP A 4 5.22 23.14 0.18
C ASP A 4 4.13 22.06 0.07
N LEU A 5 4.47 20.80 0.39
CA LEU A 5 3.50 19.70 0.37
C LEU A 5 2.35 19.92 1.37
N LYS A 6 2.66 20.31 2.61
CA LYS A 6 1.63 20.57 3.63
C LYS A 6 0.64 21.67 3.17
N THR A 7 1.17 22.77 2.65
CA THR A 7 0.36 23.87 2.10
C THR A 7 -0.52 23.42 0.92
N LEU A 8 0.00 22.53 0.07
CA LEU A 8 -0.75 21.98 -1.06
C LEU A 8 -1.86 21.04 -0.60
N VAL A 9 -1.63 20.23 0.44
CA VAL A 9 -2.65 19.39 1.07
C VAL A 9 -3.74 20.25 1.69
N GLU A 10 -3.39 21.29 2.46
CA GLU A 10 -4.36 22.23 3.06
C GLU A 10 -5.28 22.85 1.99
N LYS A 11 -4.72 23.27 0.85
CA LYS A 11 -5.50 23.78 -0.29
C LYS A 11 -6.39 22.72 -0.95
N GLU A 12 -6.01 21.45 -0.94
CA GLU A 12 -6.87 20.37 -1.43
C GLU A 12 -8.02 20.10 -0.46
N LEU A 13 -7.78 20.15 0.85
CA LEU A 13 -8.82 20.04 1.88
C LEU A 13 -9.82 21.21 1.79
N GLU A 14 -9.35 22.45 1.62
CA GLU A 14 -10.21 23.63 1.37
C GLU A 14 -11.10 23.47 0.13
N LYS A 15 -10.66 22.67 -0.85
CA LYS A 15 -11.41 22.37 -2.09
C LYS A 15 -12.33 21.15 -1.97
N GLY A 16 -12.52 20.63 -0.76
CA GLY A 16 -13.43 19.52 -0.48
C GLY A 16 -12.81 18.13 -0.59
N SER A 17 -11.48 18.01 -0.49
CA SER A 17 -10.83 16.71 -0.29
C SER A 17 -11.20 16.14 1.07
N THR A 18 -11.52 14.85 1.13
CA THR A 18 -11.91 14.16 2.37
C THR A 18 -10.78 14.27 3.40
N PRO A 19 -11.02 14.80 4.61
CA PRO A 19 -9.96 15.09 5.58
C PRO A 19 -9.53 13.84 6.39
N LEU A 20 -8.88 12.88 5.72
CA LEU A 20 -8.21 11.78 6.41
C LEU A 20 -6.94 12.24 7.12
N VAL A 21 -6.79 11.79 8.35
CA VAL A 21 -5.59 11.96 9.16
C VAL A 21 -4.92 10.61 9.32
N PHE A 22 -3.60 10.56 9.11
CA PHE A 22 -2.83 9.33 9.32
C PHE A 22 -2.64 9.06 10.82
N ASP A 23 -2.93 7.83 11.26
CA ASP A 23 -2.79 7.42 12.66
C ASP A 23 -1.59 6.49 12.88
N SER A 24 -1.59 5.33 12.20
CA SER A 24 -0.59 4.28 12.42
C SER A 24 -0.47 3.33 11.24
N VAL A 25 0.56 2.49 11.28
CA VAL A 25 0.68 1.29 10.45
C VAL A 25 0.73 0.08 11.37
N ILE A 26 -0.02 -0.95 11.02
CA ILE A 26 -0.07 -2.24 11.71
C ILE A 26 0.56 -3.26 10.76
N VAL A 27 1.53 -4.03 11.25
CA VAL A 27 2.04 -5.20 10.54
C VAL A 27 1.37 -6.42 11.15
N PRO A 28 0.37 -7.03 10.48
CA PRO A 28 -0.28 -8.20 11.01
C PRO A 28 0.68 -9.40 11.06
N PRO A 29 0.46 -10.38 11.95
CA PRO A 29 1.30 -11.57 12.06
C PRO A 29 1.45 -12.35 10.74
N GLU A 30 0.36 -12.43 9.98
CA GLU A 30 0.26 -13.03 8.65
C GLU A 30 0.66 -12.07 7.51
N GLY A 31 1.22 -10.91 7.85
CA GLY A 31 1.58 -9.83 6.91
C GLY A 31 2.65 -10.27 5.91
N PHE A 32 3.50 -11.23 6.24
CA PHE A 32 4.54 -11.74 5.35
C PHE A 32 4.16 -13.08 4.71
N ARG A 33 4.23 -13.13 3.37
CA ARG A 33 3.96 -14.36 2.60
C ARG A 33 4.99 -14.56 1.51
N GLU A 34 5.44 -15.79 1.31
CA GLU A 34 6.34 -16.12 0.21
C GLU A 34 5.62 -16.12 -1.13
N ILE A 35 6.36 -15.74 -2.16
CA ILE A 35 6.02 -15.96 -3.56
C ILE A 35 6.94 -17.07 -4.05
N ASP A 36 6.34 -18.24 -4.26
CA ASP A 36 7.00 -19.53 -4.52
C ASP A 36 7.37 -19.76 -5.99
N ASN A 37 6.86 -18.95 -6.92
CA ASN A 37 7.21 -19.02 -8.33
C ASN A 37 6.85 -17.74 -9.10
N ARG A 38 7.31 -17.68 -10.36
CA ARG A 38 7.09 -16.55 -11.27
C ARG A 38 5.61 -16.34 -11.62
N GLU A 39 4.84 -17.40 -11.81
CA GLU A 39 3.41 -17.29 -12.16
C GLU A 39 2.64 -16.62 -11.03
N ARG A 40 2.90 -17.04 -9.78
CA ARG A 40 2.33 -16.41 -8.58
C ARG A 40 2.74 -14.95 -8.47
N LEU A 41 4.00 -14.60 -8.74
CA LEU A 41 4.44 -13.20 -8.77
C LEU A 41 3.62 -12.37 -9.79
N LEU A 42 3.45 -12.89 -11.01
CA LEU A 42 2.71 -12.20 -12.06
C LEU A 42 1.24 -12.04 -11.68
N ASN A 43 0.61 -13.06 -11.11
CA ASN A 43 -0.77 -12.98 -10.65
C ASN A 43 -0.93 -11.95 -9.52
N VAL A 44 -0.02 -11.92 -8.54
CA VAL A 44 0.01 -10.89 -7.49
C VAL A 44 0.13 -9.48 -8.08
N LEU A 45 1.06 -9.25 -8.99
CA LEU A 45 1.22 -7.94 -9.65
C LEU A 45 -0.05 -7.53 -10.41
N GLN A 46 -0.67 -8.47 -11.14
CA GLN A 46 -1.90 -8.21 -11.87
C GLN A 46 -3.07 -7.88 -10.94
N TYR A 47 -3.17 -8.59 -9.80
CA TYR A 47 -4.13 -8.30 -8.75
C TYR A 47 -3.93 -6.89 -8.18
N LEU A 48 -2.73 -6.56 -7.73
CA LEU A 48 -2.43 -5.26 -7.09
C LEU A 48 -2.69 -4.09 -8.03
N LEU A 49 -2.36 -4.22 -9.31
CA LEU A 49 -2.60 -3.19 -10.34
C LEU A 49 -4.03 -3.22 -10.92
N ARG A 50 -4.84 -4.23 -10.58
CA ARG A 50 -6.18 -4.49 -11.17
C ARG A 50 -6.15 -4.54 -12.70
N VAL A 51 -5.14 -5.19 -13.27
CA VAL A 51 -4.97 -5.35 -14.72
C VAL A 51 -5.35 -6.76 -15.17
N LYS A 52 -5.44 -6.96 -16.49
CA LYS A 52 -5.78 -8.25 -17.10
C LYS A 52 -7.09 -8.81 -16.53
N GLU A 53 -7.08 -10.05 -16.07
CA GLU A 53 -8.25 -10.73 -15.49
C GLU A 53 -8.75 -10.07 -14.20
N HIS A 54 -7.90 -9.34 -13.48
CA HIS A 54 -8.25 -8.62 -12.26
C HIS A 54 -8.88 -7.25 -12.52
N ARG A 55 -8.96 -6.80 -13.78
CA ARG A 55 -9.74 -5.61 -14.14
C ARG A 55 -11.21 -5.75 -13.75
N LYS A 56 -11.75 -6.97 -13.75
CA LYS A 56 -13.15 -7.24 -13.36
C LYS A 56 -13.44 -6.95 -11.87
N LEU A 57 -12.41 -6.77 -11.05
CA LEU A 57 -12.55 -6.41 -9.64
C LEU A 57 -12.98 -4.95 -9.46
N ILE A 58 -12.76 -4.11 -10.47
CA ILE A 58 -13.19 -2.71 -10.48
C ILE A 58 -14.30 -2.53 -11.51
N TRP A 59 -15.39 -1.88 -11.09
CA TRP A 59 -16.51 -1.60 -11.99
C TRP A 59 -16.16 -0.52 -13.03
N ASN A 60 -15.33 0.46 -12.64
CA ASN A 60 -14.76 1.45 -13.54
C ASN A 60 -13.38 1.90 -13.03
N ASP A 61 -12.63 2.58 -13.89
CA ASP A 61 -11.25 3.02 -13.61
C ASP A 61 -11.17 4.03 -12.44
N THR A 62 -12.24 4.81 -12.20
CA THR A 62 -12.25 5.84 -11.14
C THR A 62 -12.22 5.26 -9.73
N LEU A 63 -12.69 4.02 -9.52
CA LEU A 63 -12.62 3.36 -8.20
C LEU A 63 -11.18 3.12 -7.73
N SER A 64 -10.29 2.80 -8.67
CA SER A 64 -8.87 2.59 -8.39
C SER A 64 -8.01 3.85 -8.53
N ALA A 65 -8.61 5.00 -8.81
CA ALA A 65 -7.86 6.20 -9.16
C ALA A 65 -7.10 6.84 -8.00
N ASN A 66 -7.47 6.46 -6.77
CA ASN A 66 -6.81 6.91 -5.56
C ASN A 66 -5.57 6.06 -5.23
N ASN A 67 -5.45 4.85 -5.79
CA ASN A 67 -4.33 3.96 -5.48
C ASN A 67 -2.99 4.59 -5.87
N VAL A 68 -1.98 4.35 -5.03
CA VAL A 68 -0.60 4.77 -5.28
C VAL A 68 0.19 3.55 -5.69
N TYR A 69 0.93 3.68 -6.79
CA TYR A 69 1.77 2.61 -7.30
C TYR A 69 3.21 3.08 -7.42
N MET A 70 4.13 2.16 -7.13
CA MET A 70 5.51 2.27 -7.56
C MET A 70 5.59 2.01 -9.07
N ASP A 71 6.25 2.90 -9.80
CA ASP A 71 6.68 2.67 -11.17
C ASP A 71 8.21 2.70 -11.25
N VAL A 72 8.77 2.00 -12.24
CA VAL A 72 10.22 1.96 -12.50
C VAL A 72 10.48 2.33 -13.95
N PHE A 73 10.94 3.56 -14.15
CA PHE A 73 11.34 4.04 -15.47
C PHE A 73 12.84 4.30 -15.52
N LEU A 74 13.54 3.66 -16.46
CA LEU A 74 15.00 3.75 -16.62
C LEU A 74 15.79 3.49 -15.30
N GLY A 75 15.29 2.58 -14.46
CA GLY A 75 15.89 2.23 -13.17
C GLY A 75 15.63 3.23 -12.04
N LYS A 76 14.89 4.31 -12.29
CA LYS A 76 14.44 5.24 -11.25
C LYS A 76 13.06 4.84 -10.76
N ARG A 77 12.88 4.82 -9.44
CA ARG A 77 11.59 4.58 -8.80
C ARG A 77 10.83 5.89 -8.67
N ASP A 78 9.57 5.87 -9.04
CA ASP A 78 8.62 6.94 -8.74
C ASP A 78 7.36 6.36 -8.12
N PHE A 79 6.64 7.19 -7.37
CA PHE A 79 5.41 6.80 -6.69
C PHE A 79 4.33 7.82 -6.98
N HIS A 80 3.28 7.38 -7.64
CA HIS A 80 2.21 8.27 -8.04
C HIS A 80 0.87 7.53 -8.15
N ARG A 81 -0.20 8.31 -8.12
CA ARG A 81 -1.55 7.80 -8.38
C ARG A 81 -1.74 7.54 -9.88
N VAL A 82 -2.46 6.48 -10.22
CA VAL A 82 -2.76 6.15 -11.62
C VAL A 82 -4.25 5.89 -11.78
N ALA A 83 -4.94 6.84 -12.41
CA ALA A 83 -6.38 6.80 -12.57
C ALA A 83 -6.85 5.80 -13.64
N LEU A 84 -6.09 5.66 -14.72
CA LEU A 84 -6.53 4.92 -15.90
C LEU A 84 -5.96 3.51 -15.92
N ILE A 85 -6.71 2.57 -16.50
CA ILE A 85 -6.22 1.20 -16.71
C ILE A 85 -4.95 1.16 -17.57
N THR A 86 -4.84 2.01 -18.58
CA THR A 86 -3.69 2.05 -19.49
C THR A 86 -2.39 2.35 -18.74
N GLY A 87 -2.40 3.34 -17.84
CA GLY A 87 -1.23 3.66 -17.02
C GLY A 87 -0.85 2.51 -16.08
N ARG A 88 -1.83 1.76 -15.56
CA ARG A 88 -1.54 0.60 -14.70
C ARG A 88 -0.99 -0.58 -15.50
N GLU A 89 -1.44 -0.75 -16.75
CA GLU A 89 -0.84 -1.72 -17.67
C GLU A 89 0.59 -1.35 -18.06
N GLU A 90 0.90 -0.05 -18.22
CA GLU A 90 2.26 0.44 -18.42
C GLU A 90 3.16 0.13 -17.22
N ILE A 91 2.72 0.45 -16.00
CA ILE A 91 3.43 0.08 -14.77
C ILE A 91 3.65 -1.44 -14.69
N TYR A 92 2.62 -2.24 -14.99
CA TYR A 92 2.77 -3.69 -15.01
C TYR A 92 3.89 -4.14 -15.96
N GLN A 93 3.97 -3.56 -17.17
CA GLN A 93 5.02 -3.87 -18.12
C GLN A 93 6.40 -3.44 -17.61
N HIS A 94 6.52 -2.23 -17.06
CA HIS A 94 7.76 -1.72 -16.48
C HIS A 94 8.27 -2.60 -15.34
N ILE A 95 7.41 -2.94 -14.38
CA ILE A 95 7.75 -3.78 -13.22
C ILE A 95 8.06 -5.22 -13.64
N ASN A 96 7.30 -5.81 -14.58
CA ASN A 96 7.60 -7.16 -15.07
C ASN A 96 8.97 -7.21 -15.77
N TRP A 97 9.30 -6.21 -16.58
CA TRP A 97 10.61 -6.10 -17.20
C TRP A 97 11.72 -5.88 -16.17
N TYR A 98 11.49 -4.98 -15.20
CA TYR A 98 12.44 -4.69 -14.13
C TYR A 98 12.70 -5.92 -13.26
N GLY A 99 11.64 -6.64 -12.86
CA GLY A 99 11.74 -7.92 -12.16
C GLY A 99 12.54 -8.96 -12.95
N GLY A 100 12.37 -9.03 -14.28
CA GLY A 100 13.21 -9.88 -15.13
C GLY A 100 14.71 -9.59 -15.01
N LYS A 101 15.09 -8.31 -14.84
CA LYS A 101 16.48 -7.91 -14.59
C LYS A 101 16.97 -8.27 -13.20
N LEU A 102 16.10 -8.12 -12.19
CA LEU A 102 16.44 -8.42 -10.81
C LEU A 102 16.55 -9.93 -10.53
N LYS A 103 15.99 -10.80 -11.39
CA LYS A 103 16.03 -12.26 -11.25
C LYS A 103 15.62 -12.73 -9.84
N PRO A 104 14.33 -12.63 -9.46
CA PRO A 104 13.84 -13.09 -8.17
C PRO A 104 14.18 -14.57 -7.94
N ASP A 105 14.58 -14.91 -6.72
CA ASP A 105 14.70 -16.29 -6.24
C ASP A 105 13.44 -16.61 -5.43
N TYR A 106 12.73 -17.66 -5.84
CA TYR A 106 11.45 -18.03 -5.26
C TYR A 106 11.58 -19.10 -4.15
N ASN A 107 12.80 -19.54 -3.82
CA ASN A 107 13.06 -20.45 -2.72
C ASN A 107 13.09 -19.71 -1.38
N GLY A 108 11.99 -19.04 -1.03
CA GLY A 108 11.84 -18.26 0.20
C GLY A 108 12.50 -16.88 0.20
N LYS A 109 12.98 -16.41 -0.95
CA LYS A 109 13.66 -15.10 -1.11
C LYS A 109 12.84 -14.06 -1.88
N THR A 110 11.59 -14.37 -2.21
CA THR A 110 10.65 -13.40 -2.77
C THR A 110 9.46 -13.37 -1.83
N VAL A 111 9.24 -12.23 -1.17
CA VAL A 111 8.26 -12.10 -0.08
C VAL A 111 7.38 -10.88 -0.33
N ILE A 112 6.07 -11.04 -0.14
CA ILE A 112 5.14 -9.91 -0.06
C ILE A 112 4.83 -9.63 1.40
N GLU A 113 5.05 -8.37 1.80
CA GLU A 113 4.55 -7.78 3.04
C GLU A 113 3.21 -7.08 2.76
N THR A 114 2.26 -7.25 3.67
CA THR A 114 0.97 -6.56 3.71
C THR A 114 0.85 -5.84 5.04
N ASP A 115 1.04 -4.52 5.00
CA ASP A 115 0.84 -3.61 6.12
C ASP A 115 -0.58 -3.02 6.06
N ILE A 116 -1.16 -2.71 7.21
CA ILE A 116 -2.47 -2.06 7.33
C ILE A 116 -2.24 -0.63 7.81
N CYS A 117 -2.47 0.36 6.94
CA CYS A 117 -2.48 1.77 7.32
C CYS A 117 -3.84 2.14 7.92
N ALA A 118 -3.83 2.74 9.10
CA ALA A 118 -5.01 3.27 9.77
C ALA A 118 -5.09 4.79 9.61
N PHE A 119 -6.29 5.28 9.30
CA PHE A 119 -6.60 6.69 9.15
C PHE A 119 -7.84 7.07 9.95
N SER A 120 -7.79 8.19 10.64
CA SER A 120 -8.93 8.75 11.35
C SER A 120 -9.65 9.79 10.50
N ILE A 121 -10.95 9.90 10.73
CA ILE A 121 -11.83 10.90 10.15
C ILE A 121 -12.88 11.30 11.19
N ALA A 122 -13.26 12.58 11.20
CA ALA A 122 -14.35 13.03 12.07
C ALA A 122 -15.68 12.39 11.64
N GLU A 123 -16.54 12.07 12.59
CA GLU A 123 -17.82 11.39 12.33
C GLU A 123 -18.71 12.16 11.34
N ASP A 124 -18.77 13.49 11.48
CA ASP A 124 -19.54 14.35 10.57
C ASP A 124 -18.96 14.38 9.14
N GLU A 125 -17.64 14.27 9.01
CA GLU A 125 -16.95 14.18 7.71
C GLU A 125 -17.14 12.81 7.07
N LEU A 126 -17.15 11.73 7.87
CA LEU A 126 -17.42 10.38 7.39
C LEU A 126 -18.85 10.25 6.87
N GLU A 127 -19.83 10.82 7.57
CA GLU A 127 -21.23 10.79 7.13
C GLU A 127 -21.45 11.57 5.82
N LYS A 128 -20.71 12.66 5.58
CA LYS A 128 -20.71 13.37 4.27
C LYS A 128 -20.23 12.47 3.12
N CYS A 129 -19.34 11.51 3.42
CA CYS A 129 -18.82 10.56 2.44
C CYS A 129 -19.78 9.38 2.19
N ARG A 130 -20.77 9.15 3.05
CA ARG A 130 -21.74 8.07 2.92
C ARG A 130 -22.65 8.30 1.70
N LYS A 131 -22.92 7.22 0.97
CA LYS A 131 -23.80 7.14 -0.20
C LYS A 131 -24.61 5.86 -0.12
N THR A 132 -25.84 5.91 -0.62
CA THR A 132 -26.63 4.70 -0.86
C THR A 132 -26.37 4.21 -2.27
N TYR A 133 -25.80 3.02 -2.41
CA TYR A 133 -25.56 2.36 -3.68
C TYR A 133 -26.29 1.00 -3.68
N GLU A 134 -27.19 0.79 -4.64
CA GLU A 134 -28.01 -0.43 -4.76
C GLU A 134 -28.72 -0.84 -3.44
N GLY A 135 -29.20 0.15 -2.69
CA GLY A 135 -29.90 -0.07 -1.41
C GLY A 135 -28.99 -0.45 -0.24
N LYS A 136 -27.67 -0.39 -0.42
CA LYS A 136 -26.66 -0.57 0.64
C LYS A 136 -25.91 0.72 0.88
N ASP A 137 -25.46 0.91 2.12
CA ASP A 137 -24.53 1.97 2.44
C ASP A 137 -23.15 1.68 1.85
N ALA A 138 -22.58 2.71 1.24
CA ALA A 138 -21.23 2.73 0.69
C ALA A 138 -20.58 4.08 1.02
N TYR A 139 -19.26 4.16 0.93
CA TYR A 139 -18.53 5.40 1.16
C TYR A 139 -17.77 5.81 -0.09
N SER A 140 -17.84 7.09 -0.42
CA SER A 140 -17.14 7.68 -1.55
C SER A 140 -16.18 8.74 -1.04
N PHE A 141 -14.88 8.46 -1.18
CA PHE A 141 -13.83 9.37 -0.74
C PHE A 141 -13.22 10.10 -1.93
N TYR A 142 -13.12 11.42 -1.81
CA TYR A 142 -12.47 12.26 -2.80
C TYR A 142 -11.12 12.70 -2.26
N PHE A 143 -10.03 12.28 -2.91
CA PHE A 143 -8.69 12.64 -2.50
C PHE A 143 -7.95 13.46 -3.57
N GLY A 144 -7.39 14.57 -3.11
CA GLY A 144 -6.41 15.34 -3.85
C GLY A 144 -5.10 14.58 -4.07
N LYS A 145 -4.36 14.93 -5.12
CA LYS A 145 -3.13 14.23 -5.50
C LYS A 145 -2.01 14.44 -4.47
N TYR A 146 -1.97 15.59 -3.83
CA TYR A 146 -0.96 15.90 -2.81
C TYR A 146 -1.32 15.23 -1.50
N GLN A 147 -2.61 15.17 -1.14
CA GLN A 147 -3.08 14.41 0.01
C GLN A 147 -2.76 12.92 -0.12
N ILE A 148 -3.09 12.28 -1.25
CA ILE A 148 -2.76 10.86 -1.50
C ILE A 148 -1.26 10.63 -1.31
N ARG A 149 -0.43 11.49 -1.91
CA ARG A 149 1.03 11.40 -1.78
C ARG A 149 1.48 11.56 -0.33
N SER A 150 0.86 12.46 0.43
CA SER A 150 1.16 12.68 1.84
C SER A 150 0.77 11.49 2.71
N LEU A 151 -0.43 10.91 2.53
CA LEU A 151 -0.88 9.74 3.26
C LEU A 151 0.06 8.56 3.02
N TYR A 152 0.43 8.32 1.75
CA TYR A 152 1.39 7.30 1.38
C TYR A 152 2.76 7.50 2.04
N ALA A 153 3.30 8.73 1.98
CA ALA A 153 4.58 9.06 2.59
C ALA A 153 4.57 8.85 4.11
N ASN A 154 3.48 9.22 4.79
CA ASN A 154 3.30 9.02 6.22
C ASN A 154 3.28 7.53 6.59
N CYS A 155 2.59 6.68 5.82
CA CYS A 155 2.64 5.22 6.03
C CYS A 155 4.06 4.68 5.94
N LEU A 156 4.81 5.06 4.89
CA LEU A 156 6.19 4.60 4.72
C LEU A 156 7.13 5.08 5.82
N GLU A 157 6.99 6.34 6.23
CA GLU A 157 7.79 6.91 7.32
C GLU A 157 7.50 6.20 8.65
N TYR A 158 6.22 5.93 8.94
CA TYR A 158 5.83 5.21 10.14
C TYR A 158 6.38 3.77 10.14
N ARG A 159 6.22 3.03 9.04
CA ARG A 159 6.76 1.67 8.89
C ARG A 159 8.29 1.62 9.08
N LYS A 160 9.01 2.62 8.55
CA LYS A 160 10.46 2.78 8.76
C LYS A 160 10.83 3.11 10.20
N ASN A 161 10.04 3.94 10.87
CA ASN A 161 10.28 4.26 12.27
C ASN A 161 9.98 3.05 13.17
N MET A 162 8.94 2.26 12.87
CA MET A 162 8.67 0.99 13.55
C MET A 162 9.83 0.00 13.42
N ALA A 163 10.42 -0.12 12.23
CA ALA A 163 11.56 -0.99 11.99
C ALA A 163 12.80 -0.65 12.84
N ARG A 164 12.95 0.63 13.22
CA ARG A 164 14.07 1.15 14.03
C ARG A 164 13.80 1.11 15.53
N ASP A 165 12.55 0.96 15.92
CA ASP A 165 12.09 1.00 17.30
C ASP A 165 12.15 -0.43 17.87
N GLU A 166 13.22 -0.73 18.60
CA GLU A 166 13.43 -2.06 19.20
C GLU A 166 12.35 -2.40 20.24
N ASP A 167 11.76 -1.39 20.90
CA ASP A 167 10.78 -1.56 21.98
C ASP A 167 9.35 -1.79 21.48
N LYS A 168 8.98 -1.28 20.29
CA LYS A 168 7.66 -1.53 19.67
C LYS A 168 7.50 -2.94 19.07
N SER A 169 8.55 -3.75 19.10
CA SER A 169 8.53 -5.14 18.64
C SER A 169 7.68 -6.08 19.51
N HIS A 170 7.08 -5.58 20.61
CA HIS A 170 6.42 -6.37 21.64
C HIS A 170 4.89 -6.28 21.72
N ALA A 171 4.19 -5.60 20.81
CA ALA A 171 2.72 -5.58 20.80
C ALA A 171 2.10 -6.85 20.17
N ALA A 172 2.66 -8.04 20.45
CA ALA A 172 2.26 -9.32 19.90
C ALA A 172 2.07 -10.34 21.05
N ASP A 173 0.88 -10.35 21.65
CA ASP A 173 0.53 -11.17 22.84
C ASP A 173 -0.10 -12.54 22.49
N ASP A 174 0.17 -13.05 21.28
CA ASP A 174 -0.29 -14.36 20.83
C ASP A 174 0.89 -15.19 20.27
N GLY A 175 1.15 -16.34 20.88
CA GLY A 175 2.26 -17.25 20.59
C GLY A 175 2.31 -17.82 19.16
N THR A 176 1.28 -17.64 18.32
CA THR A 176 1.36 -17.95 16.87
C THR A 176 2.10 -16.88 16.08
N GLN A 177 2.07 -15.63 16.55
CA GLN A 177 2.68 -14.47 15.89
C GLN A 177 4.21 -14.55 15.96
N GLN A 178 4.76 -15.05 17.07
CA GLN A 178 6.20 -15.15 17.33
C GLN A 178 6.96 -16.03 16.33
N ALA A 179 6.30 -17.02 15.71
CA ALA A 179 6.91 -17.91 14.71
C ALA A 179 7.04 -17.26 13.32
N ALA A 180 6.03 -16.50 12.88
CA ALA A 180 6.08 -15.72 11.64
C ALA A 180 7.02 -14.51 11.78
N TYR A 181 6.97 -13.83 12.93
CA TYR A 181 7.97 -12.83 13.29
C TYR A 181 9.36 -13.43 13.33
N GLY A 182 9.57 -14.64 13.86
CA GLY A 182 10.88 -15.29 13.92
C GLY A 182 11.56 -15.45 12.55
N LYS A 183 10.84 -15.95 11.54
CA LYS A 183 11.39 -16.13 10.18
C LYS A 183 11.68 -14.80 9.49
N TYR A 184 10.82 -13.80 9.67
CA TYR A 184 10.91 -12.50 9.00
C TYR A 184 11.40 -11.39 9.94
N THR A 185 12.07 -11.71 11.05
CA THR A 185 12.46 -10.70 12.06
C THR A 185 13.33 -9.61 11.44
N GLU A 186 14.32 -10.04 10.65
CA GLU A 186 15.24 -9.12 9.99
C GLU A 186 14.57 -8.33 8.86
N LEU A 187 13.60 -8.94 8.17
CA LEU A 187 12.78 -8.25 7.18
C LEU A 187 11.83 -7.23 7.84
N PHE A 188 11.25 -7.57 8.99
CA PHE A 188 10.41 -6.67 9.78
C PHE A 188 11.19 -5.44 10.24
N ARG A 189 12.46 -5.63 10.64
CA ARG A 189 13.42 -4.55 10.95
C ARG A 189 13.93 -3.79 9.72
N LEU A 190 13.44 -4.13 8.52
CA LEU A 190 13.90 -3.57 7.25
C LEU A 190 15.43 -3.61 7.14
N ASN A 191 16.03 -4.74 7.53
CA ASN A 191 17.48 -4.91 7.50
C ASN A 191 17.97 -4.95 6.04
N ASP A 192 18.78 -3.95 5.67
CA ASP A 192 19.35 -3.81 4.33
C ASP A 192 20.32 -4.97 3.97
N ASP A 193 20.88 -5.69 4.95
CA ASP A 193 21.69 -6.89 4.70
C ASP A 193 20.83 -8.10 4.29
N VAL A 194 19.53 -8.08 4.59
CA VAL A 194 18.58 -9.13 4.21
C VAL A 194 17.80 -8.74 2.96
N ILE A 195 17.45 -7.46 2.82
CA ILE A 195 16.71 -6.95 1.66
C ILE A 195 17.69 -6.64 0.53
N ARG A 196 17.66 -7.48 -0.51
CA ARG A 196 18.40 -7.24 -1.75
C ARG A 196 17.78 -6.12 -2.56
N ASP A 197 16.45 -6.13 -2.70
CA ASP A 197 15.73 -5.12 -3.46
C ASP A 197 14.23 -5.05 -3.12
N VAL A 198 13.57 -3.94 -3.45
CA VAL A 198 12.11 -3.79 -3.49
C VAL A 198 11.67 -3.82 -4.95
N LEU A 199 10.93 -4.86 -5.32
CA LEU A 199 10.44 -5.06 -6.68
C LEU A 199 9.25 -4.14 -6.99
N PHE A 200 8.31 -4.04 -6.06
CA PHE A 200 7.07 -3.30 -6.24
C PHE A 200 6.48 -2.88 -4.89
N GLN A 201 5.78 -1.76 -4.86
CA GLN A 201 5.09 -1.26 -3.67
C GLN A 201 3.83 -0.50 -4.08
N CYS A 202 2.74 -0.64 -3.34
CA CYS A 202 1.50 0.10 -3.60
C CYS A 202 0.63 0.27 -2.36
N LEU A 203 -0.08 1.40 -2.28
CA LEU A 203 -1.14 1.65 -1.31
C LEU A 203 -2.49 1.57 -2.02
N LEU A 204 -3.33 0.64 -1.59
CA LEU A 204 -4.65 0.41 -2.17
C LEU A 204 -5.72 1.19 -1.40
N LEU A 205 -6.21 2.26 -2.02
CA LEU A 205 -7.30 3.11 -1.51
C LEU A 205 -8.64 2.79 -2.19
N ASP A 206 -8.70 1.73 -3.00
CA ASP A 206 -9.92 1.19 -3.63
C ASP A 206 -10.58 0.06 -2.83
N ASP A 207 -9.87 -0.49 -1.85
CA ASP A 207 -10.29 -1.62 -1.00
C ASP A 207 -10.22 -1.21 0.48
N LEU A 208 -10.92 -0.13 0.81
CA LEU A 208 -10.94 0.43 2.16
C LEU A 208 -11.90 -0.33 3.07
N LYS A 209 -11.48 -0.56 4.30
CA LYS A 209 -12.36 -1.03 5.38
C LYS A 209 -12.64 0.11 6.34
N ILE A 210 -13.82 0.11 6.94
CA ILE A 210 -14.26 1.15 7.87
C ILE A 210 -14.81 0.45 9.11
N GLU A 211 -14.19 0.71 10.26
CA GLU A 211 -14.58 0.14 11.54
C GLU A 211 -14.44 1.24 12.60
N ASP A 212 -15.50 1.49 13.38
CA ASP A 212 -15.52 2.45 14.49
C ASP A 212 -14.95 3.85 14.18
N GLY A 213 -15.20 4.36 12.96
CA GLY A 213 -14.71 5.67 12.51
C GLY A 213 -13.24 5.70 12.06
N THR A 214 -12.57 4.55 12.05
CA THR A 214 -11.24 4.37 11.45
C THR A 214 -11.35 3.75 10.07
N ILE A 215 -10.57 4.28 9.14
CA ILE A 215 -10.44 3.79 7.76
C ILE A 215 -9.13 3.04 7.64
N PHE A 216 -9.18 1.82 7.12
CA PHE A 216 -8.02 0.97 6.93
C PHE A 216 -7.75 0.75 5.45
N ALA A 217 -6.49 0.90 5.05
CA ALA A 217 -6.01 0.62 3.70
C ALA A 217 -4.81 -0.31 3.75
N ASN A 218 -4.70 -1.18 2.74
CA ASN A 218 -3.56 -2.09 2.64
C ASN A 218 -2.40 -1.43 1.89
N LEU A 219 -1.21 -1.46 2.50
CA LEU A 219 0.07 -1.14 1.89
C LEU A 219 0.80 -2.46 1.59
N TYR A 220 1.12 -2.70 0.33
CA TYR A 220 1.83 -3.90 -0.09
C TYR A 220 3.25 -3.55 -0.52
N THR A 221 4.21 -4.38 -0.10
CA THR A 221 5.61 -4.29 -0.57
C THR A 221 6.10 -5.68 -0.97
N ILE A 222 6.67 -5.81 -2.17
CA ILE A 222 7.31 -7.05 -2.63
C ILE A 222 8.82 -6.91 -2.49
N TYR A 223 9.38 -7.64 -1.54
CA TYR A 223 10.81 -7.71 -1.26
C TYR A 223 11.47 -8.87 -2.00
N LEU A 224 12.67 -8.61 -2.47
CA LEU A 224 13.63 -9.62 -2.90
C LEU A 224 14.71 -9.68 -1.82
N LEU A 225 14.94 -10.87 -1.28
CA LEU A 225 15.91 -11.09 -0.20
C LEU A 225 17.24 -11.63 -0.76
N ASN A 226 18.30 -11.51 0.03
CA ASN A 226 19.63 -12.04 -0.27
C ASN A 226 19.73 -13.57 -0.18
#